data_AF-A0A1I2D6Y1-F1
#
_entry.id   AF-A0A1I2D6Y1-F1
#
_cell.length_a   1.000
_cell.length_b   1.000
_cell.length_c   1.000
_cell.angle_alpha   90.00
_cell.angle_beta   90.00
_cell.angle_gamma   90.00
#
_symmetry.space_group_name_H-M   'P 1'
#
loop_
_entity.id
_entity.type
_entity.pdbx_description
1 polymer ?
#
loop_
_entity_poly.entity_id
_entity_poly.type
_entity_poly.pdbx_seq_one_letter_code
_entity_poly.pdbx_strand_id
1 'polypeptide(L)'
;MNDAGTDDMPVESTGETGDEPAPGTTTTGDEPAVTSEAPTRPVCGDGIVEGDELCDGAELGGMACADIDPGFTGPLTCASDCLSFDVSDCEGTPAEWVVRLNELTSKGAASGPFAGKGDAIELFNAGGAPAELSGWRLSDDPLLPADKTYVFPDGTTLMPGERLVLVELDPMTGEGELPFGLSSSNEETLTLVDGDEAVVDALTVEGVAAMVSWCRLPDGTGSWGHCQQTLGAPNLEAVTICGDGVREGAEPCDGLDVGGAKCADRGFTGGAMTCTPQCVLDTSMCMSDLAAAINELESTNDEIELFNAGADPIDMTGWILTDQAFDATYDPVADLEKLVFAAGTTLAPGQFMVVEKGELAGQHPFGLSSNGDTVTLLKPDLKPVSQVTYLADQAALSFCRLADGPQGSWSSGCKPTFGAANSK
;
A
#
# COMPACT_ATOMS: atom_id res chain seq x y z
N MET A 1 -40.11 -41.77 -19.19
CA MET A 1 -38.88 -41.69 -20.00
C MET A 1 -37.75 -41.57 -19.00
N ASN A 2 -37.07 -42.70 -18.80
CA ASN A 2 -36.18 -43.04 -17.69
C ASN A 2 -34.88 -42.22 -17.79
N ASP A 3 -34.23 -41.69 -16.75
CA ASP A 3 -33.80 -42.13 -15.41
C ASP A 3 -32.28 -42.41 -15.37
N ALA A 4 -31.72 -42.12 -14.20
CA ALA A 4 -30.35 -41.85 -13.78
C ALA A 4 -29.28 -42.95 -13.95
N GLY A 5 -28.03 -42.56 -13.67
CA GLY A 5 -27.20 -43.30 -12.69
C GLY A 5 -25.96 -44.05 -13.20
N THR A 6 -24.79 -43.55 -12.78
CA THR A 6 -23.66 -44.24 -12.12
C THR A 6 -22.96 -45.48 -12.72
N ASP A 7 -21.63 -45.41 -12.57
CA ASP A 7 -20.67 -46.44 -12.12
C ASP A 7 -19.84 -47.30 -13.10
N ASP A 8 -18.55 -47.29 -12.74
CA ASP A 8 -17.53 -48.35 -12.76
C ASP A 8 -17.00 -48.99 -14.05
N MET A 9 -15.67 -49.06 -14.11
CA MET A 9 -14.90 -49.97 -14.98
C MET A 9 -15.01 -51.42 -14.49
N PRO A 10 -14.87 -52.45 -15.35
CA PRO A 10 -13.56 -53.10 -15.45
C PRO A 10 -13.19 -53.78 -16.81
N VAL A 11 -11.87 -53.79 -17.05
CA VAL A 11 -10.95 -54.87 -17.50
C VAL A 11 -11.37 -55.97 -18.52
N GLU A 12 -10.45 -56.18 -19.49
CA GLU A 12 -9.91 -57.45 -20.04
C GLU A 12 -9.96 -57.71 -21.57
N SER A 13 -8.74 -57.83 -22.12
CA SER A 13 -8.21 -58.99 -22.87
C SER A 13 -8.77 -59.38 -24.25
N THR A 14 -7.90 -59.30 -25.26
CA THR A 14 -7.63 -60.34 -26.29
C THR A 14 -6.16 -60.11 -26.73
N GLY A 15 -5.22 -61.07 -26.79
CA GLY A 15 -5.24 -62.48 -27.20
C GLY A 15 -4.58 -62.59 -28.60
N GLU A 16 -3.24 -62.66 -28.70
CA GLU A 16 -2.38 -63.86 -28.85
C GLU A 16 -2.26 -64.46 -30.27
N THR A 17 -1.02 -64.67 -30.73
CA THR A 17 -0.45 -65.86 -31.44
C THR A 17 1.05 -65.52 -31.65
N GLY A 18 2.07 -66.32 -31.35
CA GLY A 18 2.23 -67.75 -31.09
C GLY A 18 3.20 -68.31 -32.14
N ASP A 19 4.48 -68.56 -31.79
CA ASP A 19 5.19 -69.82 -32.11
C ASP A 19 6.63 -69.88 -31.53
N GLU A 20 7.04 -71.09 -31.17
CA GLU A 20 8.20 -71.49 -30.35
C GLU A 20 9.34 -72.12 -31.26
N PRO A 21 10.39 -72.86 -30.80
CA PRO A 21 11.77 -72.35 -30.63
C PRO A 21 12.94 -73.10 -31.35
N ALA A 22 14.13 -72.45 -31.32
CA ALA A 22 15.56 -72.94 -31.29
C ALA A 22 16.16 -73.81 -32.45
N PRO A 23 17.49 -74.12 -32.53
CA PRO A 23 18.71 -73.60 -31.87
C PRO A 23 20.00 -73.46 -32.75
N GLY A 24 21.09 -72.90 -32.18
CA GLY A 24 22.52 -73.18 -32.50
C GLY A 24 23.18 -72.26 -33.54
N THR A 25 24.48 -71.93 -33.52
CA THR A 25 25.62 -72.26 -32.64
C THR A 25 26.81 -71.35 -33.06
N THR A 26 27.65 -70.96 -32.09
CA THR A 26 29.11 -70.67 -32.16
C THR A 26 29.66 -69.65 -33.18
N THR A 27 30.37 -68.62 -32.69
CA THR A 27 31.86 -68.60 -32.59
C THR A 27 32.42 -67.32 -31.92
N THR A 28 33.19 -67.53 -30.84
CA THR A 28 34.48 -66.91 -30.43
C THR A 28 34.66 -65.37 -30.32
N GLY A 29 35.30 -64.95 -29.21
CA GLY A 29 35.67 -63.58 -28.80
C GLY A 29 36.53 -62.77 -29.78
N ASP A 30 36.77 -61.47 -29.57
CA ASP A 30 37.56 -60.90 -28.47
C ASP A 30 37.35 -59.34 -28.36
N GLU A 31 37.41 -58.80 -27.12
CA GLU A 31 37.61 -57.40 -26.63
C GLU A 31 36.71 -56.18 -27.06
N PRO A 32 36.63 -55.08 -26.27
CA PRO A 32 36.96 -54.87 -24.84
C PRO A 32 35.80 -54.25 -24.01
N ALA A 33 35.95 -54.29 -22.69
CA ALA A 33 35.02 -53.71 -21.71
C ALA A 33 35.10 -52.18 -21.68
N VAL A 34 33.95 -51.52 -21.86
CA VAL A 34 33.73 -50.14 -21.44
C VAL A 34 33.02 -50.19 -20.09
N THR A 35 33.75 -49.90 -19.02
CA THR A 35 33.17 -49.70 -17.69
C THR A 35 32.50 -48.33 -17.68
N SER A 36 31.16 -48.31 -17.74
CA SER A 36 30.38 -47.12 -17.41
C SER A 36 30.24 -47.02 -15.90
N GLU A 37 30.89 -46.04 -15.28
CA GLU A 37 30.58 -45.65 -13.90
C GLU A 37 29.25 -44.88 -13.89
N ALA A 38 28.34 -45.30 -13.01
CA ALA A 38 27.10 -44.58 -12.71
C ALA A 38 27.43 -43.30 -11.92
N PRO A 39 26.63 -42.21 -12.01
CA PRO A 39 26.84 -41.03 -11.17
C PRO A 39 26.74 -41.43 -9.70
N THR A 40 27.80 -41.18 -8.95
CA THR A 40 27.84 -41.37 -7.50
C THR A 40 26.87 -40.40 -6.86
N ARG A 41 26.09 -40.88 -5.89
CA ARG A 41 25.21 -40.02 -5.08
C ARG A 41 26.09 -39.19 -4.13
N PRO A 42 25.72 -37.95 -3.80
CA PRO A 42 26.42 -37.14 -2.80
C PRO A 42 26.62 -37.92 -1.49
N VAL A 43 27.82 -37.86 -0.90
CA VAL A 43 28.18 -38.58 0.33
C VAL A 43 28.71 -37.61 1.38
N CYS A 44 27.85 -37.25 2.33
CA CYS A 44 28.24 -36.46 3.49
C CYS A 44 29.36 -37.12 4.32
N GLY A 45 30.41 -36.35 4.58
CA GLY A 45 31.59 -36.73 5.34
C GLY A 45 32.77 -37.25 4.50
N ASP A 46 32.74 -37.08 3.18
CA ASP A 46 33.83 -37.52 2.28
C ASP A 46 34.88 -36.42 1.97
N GLY A 47 34.65 -35.21 2.48
CA GLY A 47 35.49 -34.03 2.36
C GLY A 47 35.29 -33.25 1.05
N ILE A 48 34.23 -33.51 0.30
CA ILE A 48 33.91 -32.82 -0.95
C ILE A 48 32.48 -32.27 -0.83
N VAL A 49 32.30 -30.97 -1.02
CA VAL A 49 30.95 -30.38 -1.12
C VAL A 49 30.38 -30.69 -2.50
N GLU A 50 29.39 -31.58 -2.57
CA GLU A 50 28.72 -31.95 -3.82
C GLU A 50 27.19 -32.07 -3.71
N GLY A 51 26.50 -31.92 -4.85
CA GLY A 51 25.03 -31.95 -4.86
C GLY A 51 24.40 -30.81 -4.07
N ASP A 52 23.62 -31.15 -3.04
CA ASP A 52 22.86 -30.20 -2.20
C ASP A 52 23.57 -29.90 -0.86
N GLU A 53 24.81 -30.37 -0.68
CA GLU A 53 25.59 -30.13 0.54
C GLU A 53 25.97 -28.65 0.68
N LEU A 54 25.81 -28.10 1.88
CA LEU A 54 26.30 -26.76 2.24
C LEU A 54 27.77 -26.79 2.71
N CYS A 55 28.21 -27.91 3.26
CA CYS A 55 29.56 -28.18 3.76
C CYS A 55 29.81 -29.69 3.78
N ASP A 56 31.07 -30.12 3.85
CA ASP A 56 31.43 -31.51 4.09
C ASP A 56 32.65 -31.64 5.01
N GLY A 57 32.44 -32.17 6.21
CA GLY A 57 33.49 -32.41 7.18
C GLY A 57 34.22 -31.13 7.56
N ALA A 58 35.44 -30.95 7.04
CA ALA A 58 36.27 -29.77 7.25
C ALA A 58 36.18 -28.73 6.11
N GLU A 59 35.57 -29.10 4.99
CA GLU A 59 35.34 -28.20 3.85
C GLU A 59 34.05 -27.39 4.10
N LEU A 60 34.22 -26.15 4.55
CA LEU A 60 33.11 -25.25 4.94
C LEU A 60 32.79 -24.21 3.85
N GLY A 61 33.42 -24.27 2.66
CA GLY A 61 33.20 -23.28 1.61
C GLY A 61 33.64 -21.86 1.97
N GLY A 62 34.51 -21.72 2.98
CA GLY A 62 34.97 -20.42 3.49
C GLY A 62 34.07 -19.78 4.55
N MET A 63 32.99 -20.44 4.96
CA MET A 63 32.10 -19.96 6.03
C MET A 63 32.80 -20.00 7.40
N ALA A 64 32.58 -18.98 8.20
CA ALA A 64 33.00 -18.89 9.60
C ALA A 64 31.81 -18.56 10.52
N CYS A 65 32.01 -18.70 11.83
CA CYS A 65 30.99 -18.33 12.81
C CYS A 65 30.51 -16.88 12.64
N ALA A 66 31.41 -15.95 12.28
CA ALA A 66 31.10 -14.55 12.02
C ALA A 66 30.17 -14.33 10.79
N ASP A 67 30.13 -15.28 9.86
CA ASP A 67 29.24 -15.27 8.70
C ASP A 67 27.86 -15.87 9.03
N ILE A 68 27.77 -16.66 10.11
CA ILE A 68 26.51 -17.11 10.69
C ILE A 68 25.90 -16.01 11.58
N ASP A 69 26.73 -15.40 12.44
CA ASP A 69 26.36 -14.24 13.25
C ASP A 69 27.59 -13.35 13.53
N PRO A 70 27.52 -12.02 13.30
CA PRO A 70 28.67 -11.13 13.50
C PRO A 70 29.13 -11.01 14.97
N GLY A 71 28.29 -11.38 15.94
CA GLY A 71 28.62 -11.50 17.36
C GLY A 71 29.30 -12.83 17.71
N PHE A 72 29.30 -13.80 16.80
CA PHE A 72 30.04 -15.04 16.95
C PHE A 72 31.48 -14.93 16.47
N THR A 73 32.34 -15.63 17.20
CA THR A 73 33.75 -15.84 16.86
C THR A 73 34.07 -17.33 17.05
N GLY A 74 35.29 -17.76 16.71
CA GLY A 74 35.70 -19.14 16.94
C GLY A 74 35.42 -20.08 15.76
N PRO A 75 35.63 -21.39 15.98
CA PRO A 75 35.57 -22.40 14.93
C PRO A 75 34.13 -22.80 14.59
N LEU A 76 33.79 -22.76 13.30
CA LEU A 76 32.57 -23.34 12.75
C LEU A 76 32.87 -24.79 12.33
N THR A 77 31.88 -25.68 12.43
CA THR A 77 32.01 -27.07 11.92
C THR A 77 30.81 -27.44 11.04
N CYS A 78 30.97 -28.45 10.20
CA CYS A 78 29.87 -28.97 9.40
C CYS A 78 29.00 -29.91 10.24
N ALA A 79 27.68 -29.74 10.22
CA ALA A 79 26.78 -30.67 10.89
C ALA A 79 26.80 -32.03 10.19
N SER A 80 26.44 -33.10 10.91
CA SER A 80 26.46 -34.48 10.38
C SER A 80 25.46 -34.75 9.24
N ASP A 81 24.58 -33.80 8.95
CA ASP A 81 23.66 -33.87 7.82
C ASP A 81 24.21 -33.21 6.55
N CYS A 82 25.33 -32.48 6.63
CA CYS A 82 25.92 -31.69 5.54
C CYS A 82 24.98 -30.65 4.92
N LEU A 83 23.81 -30.42 5.51
CA LEU A 83 22.79 -29.45 5.09
C LEU A 83 22.72 -28.26 6.05
N SER A 84 23.57 -28.23 7.08
CA SER A 84 23.66 -27.16 8.07
C SER A 84 25.06 -27.05 8.67
N PHE A 85 25.34 -25.91 9.30
CA PHE A 85 26.56 -25.71 10.08
C PHE A 85 26.29 -25.92 11.57
N ASP A 86 27.21 -26.58 12.26
CA ASP A 86 27.19 -26.73 13.71
C ASP A 86 27.96 -25.57 14.35
N VAL A 87 27.20 -24.75 15.08
CA VAL A 87 27.67 -23.53 15.77
C VAL A 87 27.98 -23.75 17.25
N SER A 88 27.93 -25.00 17.74
CA SER A 88 28.13 -25.30 19.17
C SER A 88 29.51 -24.90 19.71
N ASP A 89 30.51 -24.82 18.83
CA ASP A 89 31.87 -24.36 19.14
C ASP A 89 32.10 -22.86 18.83
N CYS A 90 31.09 -22.13 18.34
CA CYS A 90 31.18 -20.68 18.22
C CYS A 90 31.18 -20.03 19.60
N GLU A 91 32.08 -19.06 19.82
CA GLU A 91 32.20 -18.29 21.04
C GLU A 91 31.56 -16.90 20.88
N GLY A 92 30.86 -16.46 21.92
CA GLY A 92 30.15 -15.18 21.97
C GLY A 92 28.72 -15.37 22.46
N THR A 93 28.09 -14.31 22.91
CA THR A 93 26.63 -14.25 22.98
C THR A 93 26.16 -13.58 21.70
N PRO A 94 25.25 -14.18 20.93
CA PRO A 94 24.56 -13.43 19.88
C PRO A 94 24.04 -12.13 20.51
N ALA A 95 24.16 -11.00 19.83
CA ALA A 95 23.56 -9.78 20.37
C ALA A 95 22.05 -10.00 20.40
N GLU A 96 21.38 -9.78 21.55
CA GLU A 96 19.93 -10.01 21.67
C GLU A 96 19.14 -9.51 20.45
N TRP A 97 18.06 -10.20 20.11
CA TRP A 97 17.20 -9.77 18.99
C TRP A 97 16.64 -8.37 19.28
N VAL A 98 16.41 -7.59 18.22
CA VAL A 98 15.82 -6.25 18.32
C VAL A 98 14.83 -6.08 17.17
N VAL A 99 13.63 -6.63 17.34
CA VAL A 99 12.57 -6.50 16.34
C VAL A 99 11.90 -5.14 16.47
N ARG A 100 11.70 -4.47 15.34
CA ARG A 100 11.11 -3.13 15.26
C ARG A 100 10.16 -3.03 14.08
N LEU A 101 9.13 -2.19 14.21
CA LEU A 101 8.42 -1.66 13.06
C LEU A 101 9.41 -0.83 12.25
N ASN A 102 9.48 -1.03 10.93
CA ASN A 102 10.57 -0.50 10.10
C ASN A 102 10.10 0.37 8.93
N GLU A 103 9.08 -0.05 8.19
CA GLU A 103 8.52 0.67 7.04
C GLU A 103 7.02 0.40 6.92
N LEU A 104 6.24 1.41 6.52
CA LEU A 104 4.78 1.36 6.44
C LEU A 104 4.27 2.01 5.14
N THR A 105 3.20 1.46 4.57
CA THR A 105 2.38 2.14 3.56
C THR A 105 0.87 1.89 3.76
N SER A 106 0.05 2.96 3.66
CA SER A 106 -1.42 2.95 3.82
C SER A 106 -2.20 3.07 2.50
N LYS A 107 -1.50 2.97 1.36
CA LYS A 107 -2.11 2.83 0.03
C LYS A 107 -1.45 1.73 -0.81
N GLY A 108 -0.61 0.94 -0.17
CA GLY A 108 0.17 -0.12 -0.79
C GLY A 108 1.35 0.34 -1.63
N ALA A 109 2.20 -0.64 -1.94
CA ALA A 109 3.38 -0.41 -2.74
C ALA A 109 2.99 -0.06 -4.19
N ALA A 110 3.67 0.94 -4.77
CA ALA A 110 3.50 1.31 -6.17
C ALA A 110 4.23 0.35 -7.13
N SER A 111 5.21 -0.40 -6.63
CA SER A 111 6.03 -1.31 -7.45
C SER A 111 6.60 -2.47 -6.62
N GLY A 112 7.23 -3.43 -7.29
CA GLY A 112 7.85 -4.58 -6.63
C GLY A 112 6.85 -5.70 -6.28
N PRO A 113 7.27 -6.67 -5.46
CA PRO A 113 6.48 -7.87 -5.15
C PRO A 113 5.22 -7.59 -4.31
N PHE A 114 5.17 -6.43 -3.65
CA PHE A 114 4.03 -5.99 -2.83
C PHE A 114 3.10 -5.02 -3.57
N ALA A 115 3.34 -4.79 -4.86
CA ALA A 115 2.58 -3.82 -5.63
C ALA A 115 1.09 -4.16 -5.69
N GLY A 116 0.24 -3.19 -5.32
CA GLY A 116 -1.22 -3.34 -5.36
C GLY A 116 -1.80 -4.33 -4.35
N LYS A 117 -1.05 -4.70 -3.30
CA LYS A 117 -1.50 -5.64 -2.26
C LYS A 117 -2.16 -4.98 -1.03
N GLY A 118 -2.68 -3.76 -1.19
CA GLY A 118 -3.22 -2.99 -0.06
C GLY A 118 -2.10 -2.54 0.89
N ASP A 119 -2.46 -2.24 2.12
CA ASP A 119 -1.54 -1.69 3.11
C ASP A 119 -0.42 -2.67 3.45
N ALA A 120 0.76 -2.16 3.78
CA ALA A 120 1.90 -3.01 4.13
C ALA A 120 2.66 -2.48 5.34
N ILE A 121 3.11 -3.42 6.16
CA ILE A 121 3.87 -3.19 7.39
C ILE A 121 5.10 -4.07 7.35
N GLU A 122 6.28 -3.47 7.49
CA GLU A 122 7.54 -4.18 7.58
C GLU A 122 8.06 -4.22 9.02
N LEU A 123 8.47 -5.41 9.45
CA LEU A 123 9.31 -5.64 10.63
C LEU A 123 10.76 -5.84 10.20
N PHE A 124 11.70 -5.33 11.01
CA PHE A 124 13.12 -5.56 10.85
C PHE A 124 13.75 -6.03 12.16
N ASN A 125 14.57 -7.07 12.10
CA ASN A 125 15.41 -7.46 13.23
C ASN A 125 16.76 -6.75 13.16
N ALA A 126 16.89 -5.68 13.93
CA ALA A 126 18.13 -4.91 14.09
C ALA A 126 19.11 -5.53 15.11
N GLY A 127 18.72 -6.65 15.74
CA GLY A 127 19.55 -7.39 16.68
C GLY A 127 20.52 -8.35 15.98
N GLY A 128 21.35 -9.01 16.77
CA GLY A 128 22.30 -10.03 16.31
C GLY A 128 21.93 -11.42 16.83
N ALA A 129 20.63 -11.71 16.94
CA ALA A 129 20.11 -13.02 17.30
C ALA A 129 18.80 -13.26 16.55
N PRO A 130 18.47 -14.51 16.16
CA PRO A 130 17.15 -14.84 15.64
C PRO A 130 16.05 -14.51 16.65
N ALA A 131 14.99 -13.83 16.20
CA ALA A 131 13.81 -13.56 17.00
C ALA A 131 12.74 -14.63 16.72
N GLU A 132 12.32 -15.36 17.74
CA GLU A 132 11.20 -16.31 17.64
C GLU A 132 9.90 -15.54 17.89
N LEU A 133 9.07 -15.43 16.85
CA LEU A 133 7.87 -14.59 16.84
C LEU A 133 6.59 -15.39 17.10
N SER A 134 6.64 -16.69 17.36
CA SER A 134 5.44 -17.50 17.54
C SER A 134 4.53 -16.92 18.62
N GLY A 135 3.27 -16.69 18.27
CA GLY A 135 2.28 -16.12 19.18
C GLY A 135 2.44 -14.64 19.50
N TRP A 136 3.44 -13.96 18.94
CA TRP A 136 3.50 -12.49 18.96
C TRP A 136 2.27 -11.92 18.27
N ARG A 137 1.98 -10.64 18.52
CA ARG A 137 0.78 -10.00 17.98
C ARG A 137 1.06 -8.60 17.45
N LEU A 138 0.42 -8.25 16.33
CA LEU A 138 0.49 -6.94 15.69
C LEU A 138 -0.94 -6.42 15.44
N SER A 139 -1.19 -5.15 15.77
CA SER A 139 -2.51 -4.50 15.59
C SER A 139 -2.38 -2.98 15.39
N ASP A 140 -3.32 -2.39 14.66
CA ASP A 140 -3.61 -0.95 14.57
C ASP A 140 -4.37 -0.38 15.79
N ASP A 141 -4.78 -1.26 16.72
CA ASP A 141 -5.48 -0.90 17.94
C ASP A 141 -4.65 -1.33 19.17
N PRO A 142 -4.28 -0.40 20.07
CA PRO A 142 -3.49 -0.72 21.26
C PRO A 142 -4.21 -1.62 22.26
N LEU A 143 -5.52 -1.83 22.12
CA LEU A 143 -6.30 -2.78 22.92
C LEU A 143 -6.24 -4.22 22.39
N LEU A 144 -5.62 -4.44 21.22
CA LEU A 144 -5.42 -5.76 20.60
C LEU A 144 -6.73 -6.59 20.51
N PRO A 145 -7.84 -6.05 19.95
CA PRO A 145 -9.07 -6.81 19.78
C PRO A 145 -8.87 -7.94 18.77
N ALA A 146 -9.51 -9.08 19.01
CA ALA A 146 -9.24 -10.33 18.27
C ALA A 146 -9.49 -10.24 16.76
N ASP A 147 -10.41 -9.39 16.32
CA ASP A 147 -10.78 -9.15 14.93
C ASP A 147 -9.85 -8.17 14.20
N LYS A 148 -9.00 -7.42 14.91
CA LYS A 148 -7.99 -6.52 14.33
C LYS A 148 -6.56 -6.87 14.76
N THR A 149 -6.32 -8.11 15.17
CA THR A 149 -4.99 -8.52 15.61
C THR A 149 -4.47 -9.65 14.74
N TYR A 150 -3.34 -9.42 14.10
CA TYR A 150 -2.54 -10.48 13.50
C TYR A 150 -1.77 -11.23 14.61
N VAL A 151 -1.78 -12.56 14.54
CA VAL A 151 -1.02 -13.43 15.44
C VAL A 151 0.00 -14.19 14.60
N PHE A 152 1.28 -14.04 14.93
CA PHE A 152 2.36 -14.69 14.20
C PHE A 152 2.28 -16.22 14.37
N PRO A 153 2.28 -17.01 13.28
CA PRO A 153 2.18 -18.46 13.34
C PRO A 153 3.32 -19.14 14.09
N ASP A 154 3.06 -20.36 14.58
CA ASP A 154 4.08 -21.20 15.19
C ASP A 154 5.25 -21.48 14.24
N GLY A 155 6.47 -21.37 14.75
CA GLY A 155 7.73 -21.53 14.01
C GLY A 155 8.18 -20.28 13.24
N THR A 156 7.48 -19.14 13.38
CA THR A 156 7.91 -17.90 12.73
C THR A 156 9.19 -17.39 13.40
N THR A 157 10.28 -17.32 12.63
CA THR A 157 11.57 -16.80 13.10
C THR A 157 12.03 -15.68 12.18
N LEU A 158 12.49 -14.57 12.75
CA LEU A 158 13.10 -13.46 12.01
C LEU A 158 14.59 -13.38 12.33
N MET A 159 15.43 -13.74 11.35
CA MET A 159 16.88 -13.79 11.48
C MET A 159 17.50 -12.38 11.65
N PRO A 160 18.72 -12.27 12.19
CA PRO A 160 19.45 -11.00 12.24
C PRO A 160 19.52 -10.32 10.87
N GLY A 161 19.13 -9.05 10.80
CA GLY A 161 19.14 -8.29 9.55
C GLY A 161 18.02 -8.65 8.57
N GLU A 162 17.14 -9.60 8.91
CA GLU A 162 16.00 -10.00 8.07
C GLU A 162 14.83 -9.01 8.21
N ARG A 163 14.04 -8.91 7.13
CA ARG A 163 12.79 -8.16 7.05
C ARG A 163 11.63 -9.09 6.82
N LEU A 164 10.52 -8.80 7.48
CA LEU A 164 9.24 -9.45 7.24
C LEU A 164 8.22 -8.39 6.86
N VAL A 165 7.70 -8.47 5.63
CA VAL A 165 6.65 -7.58 5.14
C VAL A 165 5.33 -8.32 5.24
N LEU A 166 4.39 -7.75 5.97
CA LEU A 166 3.01 -8.21 6.07
C LEU A 166 2.11 -7.25 5.29
N VAL A 167 1.13 -7.79 4.56
CA VAL A 167 0.19 -6.97 3.77
C VAL A 167 -1.26 -7.20 4.20
N GLU A 168 -2.11 -6.20 3.94
CA GLU A 168 -3.54 -6.25 4.18
C GLU A 168 -4.18 -7.48 3.51
N LEU A 169 -5.04 -8.18 4.26
CA LEU A 169 -5.79 -9.30 3.75
C LEU A 169 -6.89 -8.80 2.81
N ASP A 170 -6.80 -9.14 1.53
CA ASP A 170 -7.89 -9.00 0.58
C ASP A 170 -8.87 -10.18 0.75
N PRO A 171 -10.10 -9.95 1.26
CA PRO A 171 -11.05 -11.02 1.53
C PRO A 171 -11.60 -11.68 0.26
N MET A 172 -11.47 -11.02 -0.90
CA MET A 172 -11.96 -11.54 -2.18
C MET A 172 -10.96 -12.53 -2.80
N THR A 173 -9.66 -12.26 -2.67
CA THR A 173 -8.61 -13.13 -3.22
C THR A 173 -8.01 -14.08 -2.18
N GLY A 174 -8.11 -13.73 -0.90
CA GLY A 174 -7.45 -14.42 0.21
C GLY A 174 -5.94 -14.16 0.26
N GLU A 175 -5.43 -13.16 -0.48
CA GLU A 175 -4.04 -12.74 -0.40
C GLU A 175 -3.83 -11.77 0.77
N GLY A 176 -2.68 -11.87 1.45
CA GLY A 176 -2.32 -11.04 2.60
C GLY A 176 -2.56 -11.72 3.94
N GLU A 177 -2.07 -11.10 5.02
CA GLU A 177 -2.13 -11.66 6.38
C GLU A 177 -2.78 -10.73 7.40
N LEU A 178 -2.71 -9.42 7.21
CA LEU A 178 -3.17 -8.45 8.19
C LEU A 178 -4.71 -8.37 8.16
N PRO A 179 -5.41 -8.64 9.28
CA PRO A 179 -6.87 -8.54 9.35
C PRO A 179 -7.37 -7.08 9.48
N PHE A 180 -6.47 -6.11 9.36
CA PHE A 180 -6.70 -4.68 9.49
C PHE A 180 -5.88 -3.94 8.42
N GLY A 181 -6.31 -2.73 8.08
CA GLY A 181 -5.55 -1.75 7.31
C GLY A 181 -5.07 -0.60 8.19
N LEU A 182 -4.27 0.29 7.61
CA LEU A 182 -3.86 1.56 8.17
C LEU A 182 -4.77 2.67 7.66
N SER A 183 -5.17 3.59 8.52
CA SER A 183 -5.84 4.79 8.05
C SER A 183 -4.95 5.55 7.08
N SER A 184 -5.58 6.13 6.07
CA SER A 184 -4.92 7.04 5.13
C SER A 184 -5.24 8.52 5.43
N SER A 185 -5.96 8.81 6.51
CA SER A 185 -6.43 10.16 6.84
C SER A 185 -6.37 10.51 8.32
N ASN A 186 -6.47 9.53 9.22
CA ASN A 186 -6.54 9.73 10.67
C ASN A 186 -5.26 9.22 11.33
N GLU A 187 -4.96 9.75 12.52
CA GLU A 187 -3.93 9.21 13.40
C GLU A 187 -4.34 7.83 13.95
N GLU A 188 -3.43 6.86 13.89
CA GLU A 188 -3.61 5.51 14.43
C GLU A 188 -2.34 5.02 15.13
N THR A 189 -2.46 4.00 15.99
CA THR A 189 -1.32 3.47 16.76
C THR A 189 -1.11 1.98 16.48
N LEU A 190 -0.04 1.69 15.72
CA LEU A 190 0.46 0.34 15.53
C LEU A 190 1.18 -0.15 16.77
N THR A 191 0.85 -1.35 17.22
CA THR A 191 1.42 -1.98 18.41
C THR A 191 1.88 -3.39 18.09
N LEU A 192 3.16 -3.67 18.32
CA LEU A 192 3.76 -5.00 18.28
C LEU A 192 4.02 -5.47 19.72
N VAL A 193 3.49 -6.64 20.07
CA VAL A 193 3.70 -7.27 21.38
C VAL A 193 4.26 -8.69 21.23
N ASP A 194 5.07 -9.11 22.19
CA ASP A 194 5.59 -10.47 22.25
C ASP A 194 4.60 -11.47 22.87
N GLY A 195 4.99 -12.75 22.93
CA GLY A 195 4.18 -13.83 23.50
C GLY A 195 3.91 -13.70 25.01
N ASP A 196 4.63 -12.83 25.73
CA ASP A 196 4.41 -12.51 27.14
C ASP A 196 3.56 -11.22 27.33
N GLU A 197 2.97 -10.73 26.24
CA GLU A 197 2.18 -9.48 26.17
C GLU A 197 2.99 -8.19 26.43
N ALA A 198 4.33 -8.25 26.37
CA ALA A 198 5.14 -7.05 26.49
C ALA A 198 5.20 -6.30 25.16
N VAL A 199 5.08 -4.98 25.21
CA VAL A 199 5.21 -4.12 24.02
C VAL A 199 6.66 -4.12 23.54
N VAL A 200 6.86 -4.60 22.32
CA VAL A 200 8.16 -4.68 21.65
C VAL A 200 8.47 -3.39 20.90
N ASP A 201 7.48 -2.88 20.17
CA ASP A 201 7.54 -1.58 19.49
C ASP A 201 6.12 -1.03 19.32
N ALA A 202 6.00 0.29 19.24
CA ALA A 202 4.75 0.96 18.95
C ALA A 202 5.01 2.26 18.17
N LEU A 203 4.13 2.57 17.23
CA LEU A 203 4.17 3.80 16.45
C LEU A 203 2.77 4.40 16.36
N THR A 204 2.65 5.65 16.78
CA THR A 204 1.53 6.51 16.41
C THR A 204 1.88 7.25 15.12
N VAL A 205 1.04 7.15 14.10
CA VAL A 205 1.27 7.70 12.76
C VAL A 205 0.01 8.37 12.23
N GLU A 206 0.16 9.56 11.68
CA GLU A 206 -0.87 10.23 10.88
C GLU A 206 -1.05 9.48 9.57
N GLY A 207 -2.27 9.05 9.24
CA GLY A 207 -2.52 8.20 8.08
C GLY A 207 -1.99 8.75 6.75
N VAL A 208 -1.98 10.09 6.61
CA VAL A 208 -1.43 10.79 5.44
C VAL A 208 0.09 10.60 5.30
N ALA A 209 0.82 10.48 6.41
CA ALA A 209 2.27 10.33 6.39
C ALA A 209 2.69 8.97 5.81
N ALA A 210 1.87 7.94 6.03
CA ALA A 210 2.11 6.58 5.55
C ALA A 210 1.55 6.31 4.13
N MET A 211 0.94 7.26 3.43
CA MET A 211 0.30 6.95 2.13
C MET A 211 1.27 6.40 1.07
N VAL A 212 2.51 6.91 1.04
CA VAL A 212 3.57 6.41 0.15
C VAL A 212 4.48 5.47 0.91
N SER A 213 5.38 6.01 1.71
CA SER A 213 6.21 5.24 2.62
C SER A 213 6.61 6.10 3.81
N TRP A 214 6.51 5.52 4.99
CA TRP A 214 6.97 6.08 6.25
C TRP A 214 7.88 5.04 6.89
N CYS A 215 9.12 5.37 7.18
CA CYS A 215 10.08 4.37 7.64
C CYS A 215 11.14 4.92 8.60
N ARG A 216 11.85 4.01 9.26
CA ARG A 216 12.99 4.32 10.13
C ARG A 216 14.27 4.47 9.32
N LEU A 217 14.98 5.58 9.53
CA LEU A 217 16.28 5.84 8.90
C LEU A 217 17.33 6.20 9.97
N PRO A 218 18.36 5.38 10.21
CA PRO A 218 18.61 4.03 9.65
C PRO A 218 17.60 2.97 10.14
N ASP A 219 17.51 1.84 9.44
CA ASP A 219 16.61 0.72 9.80
C ASP A 219 16.72 0.30 11.27
N GLY A 220 15.54 0.06 11.88
CA GLY A 220 15.36 -0.39 13.27
C GLY A 220 15.87 0.53 14.38
N THR A 221 16.66 1.55 14.07
CA THR A 221 17.32 2.43 15.08
C THR A 221 17.03 3.90 14.88
N GLY A 222 16.64 4.27 13.67
CA GLY A 222 16.36 5.61 13.22
C GLY A 222 15.05 6.21 13.70
N SER A 223 14.96 7.52 13.49
CA SER A 223 13.69 8.25 13.57
C SER A 223 12.80 7.91 12.38
N TRP A 224 11.50 8.03 12.56
CA TRP A 224 10.52 7.86 11.50
C TRP A 224 10.45 9.11 10.61
N GLY A 225 10.32 8.91 9.29
CA GLY A 225 10.17 9.97 8.31
C GLY A 225 9.74 9.42 6.94
N HIS A 226 9.47 10.33 6.00
CA HIS A 226 9.21 9.96 4.60
C HIS A 226 10.47 9.35 3.98
N CYS A 227 10.27 8.31 3.18
CA CYS A 227 11.36 7.61 2.54
C CYS A 227 10.95 7.00 1.20
N GLN A 228 11.90 6.38 0.50
CA GLN A 228 11.57 5.57 -0.66
C GLN A 228 10.76 4.34 -0.24
N GLN A 229 9.85 3.88 -1.10
CA GLN A 229 9.22 2.57 -0.92
C GLN A 229 10.28 1.46 -1.11
N THR A 230 10.69 0.85 -0.01
CA THR A 230 11.80 -0.13 0.06
C THR A 230 11.39 -1.45 0.71
N LEU A 231 10.10 -1.72 0.87
CA LEU A 231 9.58 -2.96 1.46
C LEU A 231 10.34 -4.22 0.98
N GLY A 232 10.90 -4.96 1.94
CA GLY A 232 11.76 -6.12 1.76
C GLY A 232 13.25 -5.81 1.56
N ALA A 233 13.66 -4.54 1.62
CA ALA A 233 15.01 -4.05 1.38
C ALA A 233 15.41 -2.95 2.39
N PRO A 234 16.70 -2.56 2.49
CA PRO A 234 17.11 -1.50 3.40
C PRO A 234 16.45 -0.15 3.06
N ASN A 235 16.03 0.58 4.10
CA ASN A 235 15.37 1.88 3.91
C ASN A 235 16.33 2.91 3.33
N LEU A 236 15.78 3.78 2.48
CA LEU A 236 16.52 4.86 1.84
C LEU A 236 15.79 6.19 2.00
N GLU A 237 16.55 7.25 2.30
CA GLU A 237 16.06 8.63 2.33
C GLU A 237 15.22 8.96 1.09
N ALA A 238 14.10 9.65 1.28
CA ALA A 238 13.26 10.10 0.16
C ALA A 238 14.08 11.01 -0.77
N VAL A 239 13.98 10.75 -2.08
CA VAL A 239 14.58 11.62 -3.11
C VAL A 239 13.58 12.68 -3.59
N THR A 240 12.29 12.37 -3.47
CA THR A 240 11.12 13.23 -3.72
C THR A 240 10.03 12.75 -2.77
N ILE A 241 9.40 13.65 -2.03
CA ILE A 241 8.33 13.31 -1.07
C ILE A 241 6.99 13.67 -1.71
N CYS A 242 6.20 12.67 -2.08
CA CYS A 242 4.86 12.95 -2.55
C CYS A 242 3.89 13.27 -1.41
N GLY A 243 3.09 14.31 -1.60
CA GLY A 243 2.09 14.80 -0.65
C GLY A 243 2.60 15.90 0.27
N ASP A 244 3.79 16.46 0.04
CA ASP A 244 4.33 17.56 0.86
C ASP A 244 3.90 18.96 0.36
N GLY A 245 3.17 18.99 -0.75
CA GLY A 245 2.65 20.19 -1.40
C GLY A 245 3.65 20.92 -2.30
N VAL A 246 4.85 20.38 -2.52
CA VAL A 246 5.93 21.00 -3.30
C VAL A 246 6.42 20.04 -4.37
N ARG A 247 6.31 20.44 -5.65
CA ARG A 247 6.99 19.66 -6.70
C ARG A 247 8.50 19.83 -6.63
N GLU A 248 9.20 18.73 -6.38
CA GLU A 248 10.64 18.59 -6.40
C GLU A 248 11.14 17.41 -7.24
N GLY A 249 12.43 17.45 -7.58
CA GLY A 249 13.08 16.40 -8.36
C GLY A 249 12.38 16.07 -9.69
N ALA A 250 11.90 14.84 -9.83
CA ALA A 250 11.32 14.29 -11.04
C ALA A 250 9.81 14.05 -10.97
N GLU A 251 9.14 14.43 -9.87
CA GLU A 251 7.71 14.19 -9.74
C GLU A 251 6.89 15.14 -10.64
N PRO A 252 5.86 14.62 -11.33
CA PRO A 252 5.06 15.42 -12.26
C PRO A 252 4.08 16.35 -11.56
N CYS A 253 3.74 16.09 -10.30
CA CYS A 253 2.87 16.88 -9.46
C CYS A 253 3.09 16.55 -7.99
N ASP A 254 2.67 17.44 -7.10
CA ASP A 254 2.49 17.18 -5.66
C ASP A 254 1.26 17.95 -5.17
N GLY A 255 0.27 17.25 -4.62
CA GLY A 255 -0.99 17.84 -4.17
C GLY A 255 -1.65 18.73 -5.24
N LEU A 256 -1.58 20.05 -5.02
CA LEU A 256 -2.10 21.06 -5.95
C LEU A 256 -1.03 21.67 -6.88
N ASP A 257 0.25 21.49 -6.56
CA ASP A 257 1.31 21.84 -7.48
C ASP A 257 1.37 20.80 -8.59
N VAL A 258 0.54 21.00 -9.61
CA VAL A 258 0.53 20.18 -10.84
C VAL A 258 1.47 20.73 -11.90
N GLY A 259 2.32 21.70 -11.52
CA GLY A 259 3.21 22.53 -12.34
C GLY A 259 2.69 22.81 -13.74
N GLY A 260 1.51 23.42 -13.75
CA GLY A 260 0.88 23.97 -14.93
C GLY A 260 0.07 22.97 -15.77
N ALA A 261 0.01 21.70 -15.39
CA ALA A 261 -0.87 20.73 -16.06
C ALA A 261 -2.33 21.16 -15.91
N LYS A 262 -3.08 21.12 -17.02
CA LYS A 262 -4.49 21.48 -17.05
C LYS A 262 -5.33 20.31 -17.56
N CYS A 263 -6.55 20.22 -17.07
CA CYS A 263 -7.55 19.28 -17.60
C CYS A 263 -7.77 19.45 -19.12
N ALA A 264 -7.66 20.68 -19.62
CA ALA A 264 -7.72 20.99 -21.05
C ALA A 264 -6.67 20.25 -21.89
N ASP A 265 -5.47 20.02 -21.35
CA ASP A 265 -4.39 19.32 -22.05
C ASP A 265 -4.66 17.82 -22.20
N ARG A 266 -5.63 17.29 -21.44
CA ARG A 266 -6.05 15.89 -21.41
C ARG A 266 -7.42 15.66 -22.07
N GLY A 267 -7.93 16.66 -22.80
CA GLY A 267 -9.17 16.54 -23.58
C GLY A 267 -10.46 16.84 -22.80
N PHE A 268 -10.35 17.30 -21.56
CA PHE A 268 -11.48 17.80 -20.79
C PHE A 268 -11.71 19.27 -21.10
N THR A 269 -12.89 19.79 -20.79
CA THR A 269 -13.18 21.20 -21.07
C THR A 269 -12.70 22.10 -19.94
N GLY A 270 -12.66 21.62 -18.68
CA GLY A 270 -12.18 22.35 -17.51
C GLY A 270 -11.95 21.43 -16.31
N GLY A 271 -11.97 21.97 -15.09
CA GLY A 271 -11.83 21.21 -13.86
C GLY A 271 -10.52 21.44 -13.12
N ALA A 272 -10.39 20.80 -11.95
CA ALA A 272 -9.16 20.83 -11.18
C ALA A 272 -8.29 19.65 -11.61
N MET A 273 -7.07 19.94 -12.07
CA MET A 273 -6.03 18.93 -12.15
C MET A 273 -5.45 18.80 -10.75
N THR A 274 -5.40 17.58 -10.23
CA THR A 274 -4.83 17.27 -8.92
C THR A 274 -3.70 16.26 -9.08
N CYS A 275 -2.98 16.02 -7.99
CA CYS A 275 -2.01 14.94 -7.90
C CYS A 275 -2.53 13.82 -7.01
N THR A 276 -2.33 12.57 -7.42
CA THR A 276 -2.54 11.43 -6.52
C THR A 276 -1.44 11.42 -5.44
N PRO A 277 -1.67 10.73 -4.32
CA PRO A 277 -0.65 10.50 -3.29
C PRO A 277 0.61 9.79 -3.80
N GLN A 278 0.57 9.16 -4.98
CA GLN A 278 1.72 8.51 -5.62
C GLN A 278 2.34 9.36 -6.73
N CYS A 279 2.08 10.67 -6.71
CA CYS A 279 2.65 11.65 -7.62
C CYS A 279 2.30 11.40 -9.08
N VAL A 280 1.04 11.03 -9.31
CA VAL A 280 0.46 10.86 -10.64
C VAL A 280 -0.57 11.96 -10.87
N LEU A 281 -0.54 12.60 -12.04
CA LEU A 281 -1.57 13.58 -12.41
C LEU A 281 -2.93 12.89 -12.49
N ASP A 282 -3.88 13.33 -11.65
CA ASP A 282 -5.22 12.80 -11.56
C ASP A 282 -6.20 13.64 -12.38
N THR A 283 -6.92 12.96 -13.28
CA THR A 283 -7.96 13.56 -14.12
C THR A 283 -9.37 13.26 -13.64
N SER A 284 -9.54 12.54 -12.53
CA SER A 284 -10.85 12.24 -11.92
C SER A 284 -11.67 13.53 -11.68
N MET A 285 -10.96 14.63 -11.38
CA MET A 285 -11.52 15.96 -11.10
C MET A 285 -11.62 16.88 -12.31
N CYS A 286 -11.30 16.37 -13.50
CA CYS A 286 -11.49 17.09 -14.74
C CYS A 286 -12.96 17.05 -15.19
N MET A 287 -13.45 18.21 -15.64
CA MET A 287 -14.84 18.45 -16.00
C MET A 287 -15.01 18.51 -17.52
N SER A 288 -16.14 18.00 -18.01
CA SER A 288 -16.60 18.23 -19.38
C SER A 288 -17.70 19.29 -19.48
N ASP A 289 -18.23 19.78 -18.35
CA ASP A 289 -19.27 20.82 -18.25
C ASP A 289 -18.68 22.10 -17.65
N LEU A 290 -18.80 23.23 -18.35
CA LEU A 290 -18.14 24.50 -18.01
C LEU A 290 -19.01 25.46 -17.20
N ALA A 291 -20.22 25.05 -16.82
CA ALA A 291 -21.18 25.99 -16.29
C ALA A 291 -20.98 26.28 -14.80
N ALA A 292 -20.93 25.27 -13.92
CA ALA A 292 -20.82 25.48 -12.47
C ALA A 292 -19.43 25.08 -11.92
N ALA A 293 -18.96 25.79 -10.89
CA ALA A 293 -17.78 25.42 -10.12
C ALA A 293 -17.91 25.84 -8.65
N ILE A 294 -17.25 25.11 -7.75
CA ILE A 294 -16.87 25.66 -6.44
C ILE A 294 -15.78 26.71 -6.71
N ASN A 295 -15.98 27.92 -6.21
CA ASN A 295 -15.22 29.11 -6.59
C ASN A 295 -14.38 29.68 -5.45
N GLU A 296 -14.89 29.63 -4.22
CA GLU A 296 -14.23 30.13 -3.02
C GLU A 296 -14.67 29.29 -1.82
N LEU A 297 -13.78 29.05 -0.85
CA LEU A 297 -14.10 28.38 0.41
C LEU A 297 -13.23 28.92 1.55
N GLU A 298 -13.75 28.83 2.78
CA GLU A 298 -13.02 29.16 4.01
C GLU A 298 -13.41 28.23 5.16
N SER A 299 -12.45 27.89 6.02
CA SER A 299 -12.57 26.84 7.05
C SER A 299 -12.81 27.36 8.47
N THR A 300 -13.02 28.67 8.66
CA THR A 300 -13.28 29.26 9.98
C THR A 300 -14.78 29.31 10.29
N ASN A 301 -15.61 29.69 9.33
CA ASN A 301 -17.08 29.65 9.43
C ASN A 301 -17.70 28.69 8.41
N ASP A 302 -16.86 27.90 7.73
CA ASP A 302 -17.26 26.87 6.79
C ASP A 302 -18.05 27.44 5.59
N GLU A 303 -17.72 28.65 5.13
CA GLU A 303 -18.43 29.30 4.01
C GLU A 303 -17.93 28.75 2.65
N ILE A 304 -18.86 28.40 1.75
CA ILE A 304 -18.57 27.85 0.42
C ILE A 304 -19.28 28.68 -0.66
N GLU A 305 -18.57 29.09 -1.70
CA GLU A 305 -19.11 29.81 -2.84
C GLU A 305 -19.16 28.94 -4.10
N LEU A 306 -20.31 28.96 -4.78
CA LEU A 306 -20.50 28.39 -6.10
C LEU A 306 -20.63 29.50 -7.16
N PHE A 307 -20.08 29.27 -8.34
CA PHE A 307 -20.15 30.22 -9.46
C PHE A 307 -20.68 29.57 -10.73
N ASN A 308 -21.56 30.28 -11.45
CA ASN A 308 -21.98 29.92 -12.79
C ASN A 308 -21.17 30.71 -13.84
N ALA A 309 -20.18 30.06 -14.44
CA ALA A 309 -19.38 30.57 -15.57
C ALA A 309 -20.06 30.40 -16.94
N GLY A 310 -21.17 29.68 -17.00
CA GLY A 310 -21.95 29.43 -18.21
C GLY A 310 -22.77 30.64 -18.67
N ALA A 311 -23.28 30.55 -19.90
CA ALA A 311 -24.15 31.57 -20.50
C ALA A 311 -25.63 31.41 -20.14
N ASP A 312 -26.02 30.25 -19.58
CA ASP A 312 -27.40 29.88 -19.28
C ASP A 312 -27.59 29.65 -17.76
N PRO A 313 -28.80 29.92 -17.22
CA PRO A 313 -29.12 29.58 -15.83
C PRO A 313 -28.97 28.07 -15.59
N ILE A 314 -28.37 27.72 -14.45
CA ILE A 314 -28.22 26.33 -14.00
C ILE A 314 -29.38 26.01 -13.06
N ASP A 315 -30.11 24.93 -13.36
CA ASP A 315 -31.03 24.30 -12.42
C ASP A 315 -30.24 23.37 -11.49
N MET A 316 -30.15 23.76 -10.22
CA MET A 316 -29.42 23.04 -9.19
C MET A 316 -30.32 22.11 -8.39
N THR A 317 -31.58 21.93 -8.80
CA THR A 317 -32.52 21.03 -8.11
C THR A 317 -31.93 19.63 -7.93
N GLY A 318 -31.82 19.20 -6.67
CA GLY A 318 -31.32 17.88 -6.30
C GLY A 318 -29.81 17.70 -6.42
N TRP A 319 -29.05 18.75 -6.75
CA TRP A 319 -27.59 18.70 -6.69
C TRP A 319 -27.16 18.48 -5.24
N ILE A 320 -25.98 17.90 -5.06
CA ILE A 320 -25.43 17.54 -3.76
C ILE A 320 -24.16 18.35 -3.51
N LEU A 321 -24.03 18.93 -2.32
CA LEU A 321 -22.80 19.52 -1.80
C LEU A 321 -22.40 18.75 -0.53
N THR A 322 -21.15 18.30 -0.45
CA THR A 322 -20.62 17.47 0.65
C THR A 322 -19.15 17.78 0.91
N ASP A 323 -18.64 17.46 2.09
CA ASP A 323 -17.20 17.49 2.45
C ASP A 323 -16.47 16.18 2.11
N GLN A 324 -17.19 15.18 1.62
CA GLN A 324 -16.59 13.90 1.23
C GLN A 324 -15.93 14.00 -0.14
N ALA A 325 -14.73 13.42 -0.26
CA ALA A 325 -14.12 13.20 -1.55
C ALA A 325 -15.00 12.26 -2.39
N PHE A 326 -15.26 12.63 -3.64
CA PHE A 326 -15.93 11.73 -4.56
C PHE A 326 -14.94 10.73 -5.15
N ASP A 327 -15.20 9.46 -4.90
CA ASP A 327 -14.60 8.34 -5.61
C ASP A 327 -15.70 7.36 -6.06
N ALA A 328 -15.31 6.22 -6.63
CA ALA A 328 -16.26 5.21 -7.11
C ALA A 328 -17.10 4.54 -6.00
N THR A 329 -16.79 4.80 -4.73
CA THR A 329 -17.41 4.21 -3.54
C THR A 329 -18.35 5.16 -2.80
N TYR A 330 -18.41 6.45 -3.18
CA TYR A 330 -19.27 7.43 -2.54
C TYR A 330 -20.76 7.00 -2.56
N ASP A 331 -21.36 6.87 -1.38
CA ASP A 331 -22.78 6.56 -1.19
C ASP A 331 -23.54 7.78 -0.63
N PRO A 332 -24.36 8.47 -1.44
CA PRO A 332 -25.12 9.63 -0.97
C PRO A 332 -26.18 9.28 0.07
N VAL A 333 -26.54 8.01 0.27
CA VAL A 333 -27.49 7.60 1.32
C VAL A 333 -26.80 7.51 2.67
N ALA A 334 -25.55 7.04 2.68
CA ALA A 334 -24.73 6.93 3.89
C ALA A 334 -24.22 8.29 4.37
N ASP A 335 -23.96 9.21 3.46
CA ASP A 335 -23.58 10.60 3.77
C ASP A 335 -24.78 11.39 4.31
N LEU A 336 -24.89 11.49 5.64
CA LEU A 336 -25.99 12.19 6.31
C LEU A 336 -25.76 13.70 6.44
N GLU A 337 -24.53 14.17 6.22
CA GLU A 337 -24.11 15.56 6.42
C GLU A 337 -24.07 16.34 5.09
N LYS A 338 -24.39 15.74 3.94
CA LYS A 338 -24.56 16.50 2.69
C LYS A 338 -25.72 17.51 2.69
N LEU A 339 -25.56 18.58 1.93
CA LEU A 339 -26.65 19.43 1.45
C LEU A 339 -27.21 18.89 0.13
N VAL A 340 -28.54 18.74 0.05
CA VAL A 340 -29.26 18.54 -1.22
C VAL A 340 -30.03 19.82 -1.56
N PHE A 341 -29.69 20.44 -2.70
CA PHE A 341 -30.33 21.67 -3.14
C PHE A 341 -31.82 21.47 -3.44
N ALA A 342 -32.65 22.33 -2.85
CA ALA A 342 -34.10 22.22 -2.95
C ALA A 342 -34.62 22.44 -4.38
N ALA A 343 -35.83 21.95 -4.65
CA ALA A 343 -36.47 22.14 -5.95
C ALA A 343 -36.66 23.63 -6.29
N GLY A 344 -36.29 23.99 -7.53
CA GLY A 344 -36.35 25.35 -8.03
C GLY A 344 -35.13 26.22 -7.68
N THR A 345 -34.11 25.65 -7.04
CA THR A 345 -32.83 26.34 -6.84
C THR A 345 -32.18 26.59 -8.20
N THR A 346 -31.90 27.85 -8.51
CA THR A 346 -31.28 28.24 -9.79
C THR A 346 -30.11 29.18 -9.56
N LEU A 347 -29.06 29.01 -10.36
CA LEU A 347 -27.90 29.91 -10.38
C LEU A 347 -27.81 30.56 -11.75
N ALA A 348 -28.07 31.86 -11.82
CA ALA A 348 -28.07 32.59 -13.09
C ALA A 348 -26.64 32.79 -13.65
N PRO A 349 -26.49 33.04 -14.96
CA PRO A 349 -25.19 33.27 -15.59
C PRO A 349 -24.37 34.36 -14.89
N GLY A 350 -23.11 34.09 -14.58
CA GLY A 350 -22.19 35.01 -13.93
C GLY A 350 -22.58 35.37 -12.50
N GLN A 351 -23.45 34.59 -11.84
CA GLN A 351 -23.80 34.78 -10.43
C GLN A 351 -22.99 33.85 -9.53
N PHE A 352 -22.81 34.34 -8.31
CA PHE A 352 -22.24 33.65 -7.18
C PHE A 352 -23.36 33.22 -6.22
N MET A 353 -23.22 32.05 -5.63
CA MET A 353 -24.10 31.54 -4.56
C MET A 353 -23.24 31.17 -3.38
N VAL A 354 -23.45 31.88 -2.27
CA VAL A 354 -22.83 31.58 -0.98
C VAL A 354 -23.69 30.55 -0.25
N VAL A 355 -23.06 29.49 0.21
CA VAL A 355 -23.64 28.42 1.00
C VAL A 355 -22.95 28.44 2.36
N GLU A 356 -23.64 29.00 3.36
CA GLU A 356 -23.17 29.06 4.73
C GLU A 356 -23.41 27.73 5.46
N LYS A 357 -22.65 27.48 6.52
CA LYS A 357 -22.94 26.37 7.42
C LYS A 357 -24.18 26.61 8.27
N GLY A 358 -24.96 25.55 8.44
CA GLY A 358 -26.11 25.49 9.33
C GLY A 358 -27.16 24.46 8.89
N GLU A 359 -28.24 24.40 9.65
CA GLU A 359 -29.32 23.42 9.48
C GLU A 359 -30.54 23.97 8.73
N LEU A 360 -30.46 25.21 8.23
CA LEU A 360 -31.56 25.83 7.51
C LEU A 360 -31.56 25.45 6.03
N ALA A 361 -32.70 25.63 5.37
CA ALA A 361 -32.81 25.36 3.93
C ALA A 361 -31.81 26.22 3.14
N GLY A 362 -30.95 25.56 2.37
CA GLY A 362 -29.89 26.20 1.57
C GLY A 362 -28.57 26.39 2.31
N GLN A 363 -28.46 25.93 3.57
CA GLN A 363 -27.20 25.84 4.32
C GLN A 363 -26.71 24.39 4.33
N HIS A 364 -25.41 24.19 4.48
CA HIS A 364 -24.82 22.85 4.61
C HIS A 364 -24.51 22.53 6.08
N PRO A 365 -24.66 21.28 6.54
CA PRO A 365 -24.51 20.95 7.96
C PRO A 365 -23.09 20.50 8.36
N PHE A 366 -22.17 20.32 7.41
CA PHE A 366 -20.80 19.84 7.68
C PHE A 366 -19.82 20.96 8.08
N GLY A 367 -18.66 20.59 8.62
CA GLY A 367 -17.58 21.51 8.96
C GLY A 367 -16.38 21.32 8.03
N LEU A 368 -15.57 22.35 7.88
CA LEU A 368 -14.36 22.34 7.08
C LEU A 368 -13.14 22.44 8.01
N SER A 369 -12.29 21.42 7.98
CA SER A 369 -11.12 21.31 8.88
C SER A 369 -10.04 22.35 8.56
N SER A 370 -9.41 22.93 9.58
CA SER A 370 -8.24 23.81 9.40
C SER A 370 -6.98 23.07 8.95
N ASN A 371 -6.93 21.75 9.14
CA ASN A 371 -5.78 20.90 8.77
C ASN A 371 -5.83 20.44 7.31
N GLY A 372 -6.84 20.87 6.57
CA GLY A 372 -7.12 20.42 5.21
C GLY A 372 -8.41 19.62 5.17
N ASP A 373 -9.15 19.79 4.08
CA ASP A 373 -10.44 19.14 3.87
C ASP A 373 -10.78 19.07 2.38
N THR A 374 -11.86 18.38 2.04
CA THR A 374 -12.39 18.29 0.68
C THR A 374 -13.80 18.88 0.61
N VAL A 375 -14.15 19.48 -0.52
CA VAL A 375 -15.52 19.91 -0.82
C VAL A 375 -15.89 19.44 -2.21
N THR A 376 -17.05 18.82 -2.33
CA THR A 376 -17.55 18.19 -3.56
C THR A 376 -18.96 18.65 -3.89
N LEU A 377 -19.16 19.06 -5.14
CA LEU A 377 -20.42 19.39 -5.77
C LEU A 377 -20.74 18.32 -6.84
N LEU A 378 -21.88 17.65 -6.71
CA LEU A 378 -22.34 16.57 -7.58
C LEU A 378 -23.71 16.88 -8.20
N LYS A 379 -23.95 16.34 -9.40
CA LYS A 379 -25.29 16.26 -10.00
C LYS A 379 -26.14 15.19 -9.29
N PRO A 380 -27.47 15.20 -9.47
CA PRO A 380 -28.35 14.16 -8.91
C PRO A 380 -28.04 12.74 -9.40
N ASP A 381 -27.37 12.60 -10.56
CA ASP A 381 -26.90 11.32 -11.11
C ASP A 381 -25.48 10.94 -10.64
N LEU A 382 -24.98 11.59 -9.57
CA LEU A 382 -23.67 11.40 -8.96
C LEU A 382 -22.47 11.68 -9.87
N LYS A 383 -22.68 12.43 -10.96
CA LYS A 383 -21.54 12.94 -11.73
C LYS A 383 -20.91 14.13 -11.01
N PRO A 384 -19.59 14.13 -10.79
CA PRO A 384 -18.92 15.26 -10.18
C PRO A 384 -19.00 16.49 -11.09
N VAL A 385 -19.40 17.61 -10.48
CA VAL A 385 -19.37 18.93 -11.10
C VAL A 385 -18.11 19.66 -10.69
N SER A 386 -17.76 19.64 -9.42
CA SER A 386 -16.56 20.30 -8.89
C SER A 386 -16.15 19.65 -7.59
N GLN A 387 -14.88 19.36 -7.41
CA GLN A 387 -14.32 19.14 -6.07
C GLN A 387 -12.96 19.79 -5.93
N VAL A 388 -12.63 20.08 -4.69
CA VAL A 388 -11.40 20.73 -4.29
C VAL A 388 -10.99 20.16 -2.95
N THR A 389 -9.71 19.83 -2.84
CA THR A 389 -9.07 19.49 -1.58
C THR A 389 -8.05 20.59 -1.29
N TYR A 390 -8.05 21.10 -0.07
CA TYR A 390 -7.08 22.07 0.40
C TYR A 390 -6.28 21.48 1.57
N LEU A 391 -5.06 21.95 1.75
CA LEU A 391 -4.16 21.53 2.82
C LEU A 391 -4.26 22.45 4.03
N ALA A 392 -3.59 22.07 5.12
CA ALA A 392 -3.52 22.85 6.35
C ALA A 392 -3.33 24.35 6.10
N ASP A 393 -4.16 25.14 6.77
CA ASP A 393 -4.20 26.61 6.74
C ASP A 393 -4.49 27.27 5.38
N GLN A 394 -4.63 26.52 4.28
CA GLN A 394 -4.86 27.11 2.95
C GLN A 394 -6.23 27.80 2.84
N ALA A 395 -7.23 27.26 3.54
CA ALA A 395 -8.60 27.78 3.62
C ALA A 395 -8.87 28.61 4.87
N ALA A 396 -7.87 28.92 5.70
CA ALA A 396 -8.12 29.60 6.98
C ALA A 396 -8.81 30.97 6.83
N LEU A 397 -8.59 31.66 5.69
CA LEU A 397 -9.21 32.95 5.38
C LEU A 397 -10.02 32.92 4.09
N SER A 398 -9.40 32.48 3.00
CA SER A 398 -10.05 32.32 1.69
C SER A 398 -9.12 31.54 0.78
N PHE A 399 -9.63 30.40 0.32
CA PHE A 399 -9.05 29.59 -0.73
C PHE A 399 -9.93 29.72 -1.97
N CYS A 400 -9.40 30.30 -3.04
CA CYS A 400 -10.22 30.81 -4.13
C CYS A 400 -9.68 30.46 -5.51
N ARG A 401 -10.55 30.43 -6.52
CA ARG A 401 -10.17 30.30 -7.93
C ARG A 401 -9.82 31.65 -8.54
N LEU A 402 -8.68 31.71 -9.23
CA LEU A 402 -8.25 32.87 -10.01
C LEU A 402 -7.96 32.48 -11.47
N ALA A 403 -8.66 33.01 -12.47
CA ALA A 403 -9.91 33.78 -12.39
C ALA A 403 -11.11 32.91 -11.95
N ASP A 404 -12.28 33.51 -11.68
CA ASP A 404 -13.48 32.76 -11.26
C ASP A 404 -13.88 31.65 -12.25
N GLY A 405 -14.46 30.58 -11.70
CA GLY A 405 -15.04 29.46 -12.45
C GLY A 405 -14.08 28.31 -12.78
N PRO A 406 -14.55 27.33 -13.56
CA PRO A 406 -13.91 26.00 -13.66
C PRO A 406 -12.53 25.98 -14.33
N GLN A 407 -12.10 27.10 -14.93
CA GLN A 407 -10.76 27.28 -15.52
C GLN A 407 -9.77 27.95 -14.57
N GLY A 408 -10.27 28.53 -13.47
CA GLY A 408 -9.46 29.19 -12.47
C GLY A 408 -8.56 28.23 -11.74
N SER A 409 -7.31 28.64 -11.53
CA SER A 409 -6.39 27.93 -10.64
C SER A 409 -6.73 28.26 -9.19
N TRP A 410 -6.73 27.24 -8.33
CA TRP A 410 -6.87 27.44 -6.89
C TRP A 410 -5.67 28.22 -6.34
N SER A 411 -5.92 29.09 -5.37
CA SER A 411 -4.94 29.96 -4.75
C SER A 411 -5.26 30.16 -3.29
N SER A 412 -4.25 30.03 -2.43
CA SER A 412 -4.33 30.42 -1.02
C SER A 412 -3.99 31.90 -0.83
N GLY A 413 -4.45 32.44 0.30
CA GLY A 413 -4.24 33.82 0.69
C GLY A 413 -4.97 34.81 -0.22
N CYS A 414 -6.12 34.41 -0.76
CA CYS A 414 -7.01 35.33 -1.46
C CYS A 414 -7.62 36.33 -0.46
N LYS A 415 -8.09 37.47 -0.99
CA LYS A 415 -8.98 38.33 -0.21
C LYS A 415 -10.37 37.67 -0.19
N PRO A 416 -11.01 37.49 0.98
CA PRO A 416 -12.37 36.96 1.04
C PRO A 416 -13.35 37.80 0.20
N THR A 417 -14.07 37.15 -0.72
CA THR A 417 -14.91 37.81 -1.72
C THR A 417 -16.29 37.18 -1.92
N PHE A 418 -16.75 36.32 -1.02
CA PHE A 418 -18.08 35.69 -1.04
C PHE A 418 -19.21 36.61 -1.54
N GLY A 419 -19.89 36.16 -2.59
CA GLY A 419 -20.90 36.87 -3.36
C GLY A 419 -20.37 37.75 -4.49
N ALA A 420 -19.06 37.75 -4.77
CA ALA A 420 -18.41 38.62 -5.76
C ALA A 420 -17.16 37.97 -6.38
N ALA A 421 -16.64 38.59 -7.43
CA ALA A 421 -15.47 38.08 -8.16
C ALA A 421 -14.20 38.03 -7.29
N ASN A 422 -13.47 36.93 -7.39
CA ASN A 422 -12.27 36.67 -6.59
C ASN A 422 -11.11 37.62 -6.90
N SER A 423 -10.31 37.90 -5.88
CA SER A 423 -9.09 38.71 -6.01
C SER A 423 -8.03 38.32 -4.98
N LYS A 424 -6.76 38.61 -5.28
CA LYS A 424 -5.62 38.39 -4.38
C LYS A 424 -5.11 39.69 -3.78
#